data_AF-A0A0Q5ZKE0-F1
#
_entry.id   AF-A0A0Q5ZKE0-F1
#
_cell.length_a   1.000
_cell.length_b   1.000
_cell.length_c   1.000
_cell.angle_alpha   90.00
_cell.angle_beta   90.00
_cell.angle_gamma   90.00
#
_symmetry.space_group_name_H-M   'P 1'
#
loop_
_entity.id
_entity.type
_entity.pdbx_description
1 polymer ?
#
loop_
_entity_poly.entity_id
_entity_poly.type
_entity_poly.pdbx_seq_one_letter_code
_entity_poly.pdbx_strand_id
1 'polypeptide(L)'
;MFMIDMPVGLANVDLTERNCEMLTRKILSKKRKPSLFSVPCREAIYASSYEEANQINKEIVKKGISKQSWGIVPKIREVDQLLQSNRSLVDKIKESHPEVAFHFLNNQQSMEYNKKTDEGQQERLQVLSNYSDKAEMIYNNSMCNFRRKHVSADDILDSICLAVTLEEMVNSDKSFETGNLDILGIPMKIHYFSK
;
A
#
# COMPACT_ATOMS: atom_id res chain seq x y z
N MET A 1 1.41 1.55 -16.31
CA MET A 1 1.03 2.06 -14.97
C MET A 1 1.64 1.13 -13.95
N PHE A 2 1.77 1.57 -12.71
CA PHE A 2 2.32 0.82 -11.59
C PHE A 2 1.38 0.93 -10.41
N MET A 3 1.27 -0.14 -9.65
CA MET A 3 0.57 -0.17 -8.37
C MET A 3 1.56 -0.55 -7.28
N ILE A 4 1.64 0.26 -6.21
CA ILE A 4 2.64 0.11 -5.15
C ILE A 4 2.00 0.10 -3.77
N ASP A 5 2.60 -0.67 -2.85
CA ASP A 5 2.27 -0.68 -1.42
C ASP A 5 3.02 0.45 -0.69
N MET A 6 2.78 1.69 -1.12
CA MET A 6 3.40 2.86 -0.53
C MET A 6 2.47 4.06 -0.64
N PRO A 7 2.42 4.94 0.38
CA PRO A 7 1.62 6.15 0.33
C PRO A 7 1.94 7.04 -0.88
N VAL A 8 0.91 7.44 -1.62
CA VAL A 8 0.93 8.43 -2.70
C VAL A 8 0.08 9.63 -2.28
N GLY A 9 0.70 10.80 -2.24
CA GLY A 9 0.14 12.02 -1.65
C GLY A 9 0.19 12.02 -0.12
N LEU A 10 0.32 13.18 0.51
CA LEU A 10 0.50 13.27 1.98
C LEU A 10 -0.36 14.37 2.60
N ALA A 11 -0.89 14.11 3.78
CA ALA A 11 -1.47 15.14 4.64
C ALA A 11 -0.39 16.17 5.02
N ASN A 12 -0.82 17.39 5.33
CA ASN A 12 0.06 18.48 5.73
C ASN A 12 -0.64 19.42 6.73
N VAL A 13 0.00 20.53 7.09
CA VAL A 13 -0.58 21.56 7.96
C VAL A 13 -1.93 22.12 7.49
N ASP A 14 -2.14 22.26 6.18
CA ASP A 14 -3.37 22.83 5.60
C ASP A 14 -4.45 21.77 5.33
N LEU A 15 -4.05 20.51 5.16
CA LEU A 15 -4.93 19.36 4.95
C LEU A 15 -4.47 18.21 5.84
N THR A 16 -4.96 18.21 7.08
CA THR A 16 -4.51 17.27 8.11
C THR A 16 -5.10 15.87 7.97
N GLU A 17 -6.09 15.69 7.11
CA GLU A 17 -6.80 14.44 6.93
C GLU A 17 -6.35 13.71 5.66
N ARG A 18 -6.01 12.44 5.84
CA ARG A 18 -5.87 11.44 4.79
C ARG A 18 -6.85 10.32 5.13
N ASN A 19 -8.03 10.37 4.51
CA ASN A 19 -9.17 9.55 4.91
C ASN A 19 -9.15 8.16 4.29
N CYS A 20 -8.31 7.91 3.28
CA CYS A 20 -8.20 6.66 2.58
C CYS A 20 -7.84 5.50 3.53
N GLU A 21 -6.93 5.67 4.50
CA GLU A 21 -6.60 4.58 5.45
C GLU A 21 -7.81 4.24 6.34
N MET A 22 -8.54 5.25 6.80
CA MET A 22 -9.73 5.04 7.64
C MET A 22 -10.80 4.27 6.86
N LEU A 23 -11.09 4.69 5.63
CA LEU A 23 -12.08 4.03 4.77
C LEU A 23 -11.66 2.59 4.46
N THR A 24 -10.39 2.40 4.16
CA THR A 24 -9.81 1.07 3.91
C THR A 24 -9.91 0.16 5.14
N ARG A 25 -9.71 0.68 6.37
CA ARG A 25 -9.89 -0.10 7.61
C ARG A 25 -11.33 -0.56 7.86
N LYS A 26 -12.33 0.05 7.21
CA LYS A 26 -13.73 -0.35 7.40
C LYS A 26 -14.05 -1.69 6.73
N ILE A 27 -13.36 -2.02 5.65
CA ILE A 27 -13.59 -3.28 4.91
C ILE A 27 -12.73 -4.44 5.42
N LEU A 28 -11.57 -4.16 6.05
CA LEU A 28 -10.70 -5.22 6.57
C LEU A 28 -11.24 -5.82 7.88
N SER A 29 -11.07 -7.14 8.03
CA SER A 29 -11.35 -7.84 9.28
C SER A 29 -10.47 -7.31 10.42
N LYS A 30 -10.94 -7.47 11.67
CA LYS A 30 -10.23 -6.99 12.88
C LYS A 30 -8.78 -7.50 12.94
N LYS A 31 -8.52 -8.74 12.50
CA LYS A 31 -7.18 -9.35 12.43
C LYS A 31 -6.25 -8.67 11.43
N ARG A 32 -6.80 -8.11 10.34
CA ARG A 32 -6.03 -7.48 9.24
C ARG A 32 -5.90 -5.98 9.38
N LYS A 33 -6.77 -5.28 10.13
CA LYS A 33 -6.65 -3.81 10.34
C LYS A 33 -5.25 -3.32 10.73
N PRO A 34 -4.43 -4.03 11.53
CA PRO A 34 -3.07 -3.58 11.86
C PRO A 34 -2.08 -3.55 10.69
N SER A 35 -2.38 -4.20 9.55
CA SER A 35 -1.51 -4.15 8.36
C SER A 35 -1.47 -2.74 7.76
N LEU A 36 -2.57 -2.01 7.85
CA LEU A 36 -2.63 -0.59 7.53
C LEU A 36 -2.02 0.18 8.69
N PHE A 37 -0.94 0.91 8.46
CA PHE A 37 -0.42 1.92 9.41
C PHE A 37 -1.05 3.28 9.09
N SER A 38 -0.88 4.26 9.99
CA SER A 38 -1.24 5.65 9.67
C SER A 38 -0.04 6.33 9.03
N VAL A 39 -0.27 7.01 7.91
CA VAL A 39 0.77 7.73 7.16
C VAL A 39 1.09 9.04 7.89
N PRO A 40 2.36 9.34 8.20
CA PRO A 40 2.72 10.63 8.78
C PRO A 40 2.50 11.77 7.78
N CYS A 41 2.24 12.98 8.29
CA CYS A 41 2.19 14.18 7.46
C CYS A 41 3.53 14.48 6.78
N ARG A 42 3.48 15.25 5.69
CA ARG A 42 4.66 15.59 4.89
C ARG A 42 5.78 16.17 5.74
N GLU A 43 5.47 17.12 6.62
CA GLU A 43 6.42 17.78 7.50
C GLU A 43 7.15 16.77 8.40
N ALA A 44 6.41 15.78 8.93
CA ALA A 44 6.99 14.75 9.79
C ALA A 44 7.89 13.77 9.04
N ILE A 45 7.60 13.43 7.77
CA ILE A 45 8.46 12.51 7.00
C ILE A 45 9.81 13.14 6.63
N TYR A 46 9.95 14.46 6.69
CA TYR A 46 11.21 15.18 6.42
C TYR A 46 12.01 15.54 7.68
N ALA A 47 11.48 15.26 8.87
CA ALA A 47 12.19 15.46 10.13
C ALA A 47 13.47 14.60 10.25
N SER A 48 14.41 15.08 11.05
CA SER A 48 15.75 14.48 11.21
C SER A 48 15.77 13.33 12.20
N SER A 49 14.80 13.26 13.10
CA SER A 49 14.70 12.23 14.13
C SER A 49 13.25 11.75 14.32
N TYR A 50 13.10 10.58 14.94
CA TYR A 50 11.77 10.05 15.29
C TYR A 50 11.05 10.98 16.28
N GLU A 51 11.78 11.52 17.25
CA GLU A 51 11.26 12.38 18.30
C GLU A 51 10.67 13.66 17.70
N GLU A 52 11.43 14.30 16.82
CA GLU A 52 10.99 15.48 16.05
C GLU A 52 9.80 15.15 15.15
N ALA A 53 9.89 14.09 14.34
CA ALA A 53 8.81 13.66 13.47
C ALA A 53 7.51 13.40 14.23
N ASN A 54 7.60 12.69 15.35
CA ASN A 54 6.46 12.34 16.18
C ASN A 54 5.85 13.58 16.85
N GLN A 55 6.66 14.57 17.22
CA GLN A 55 6.17 15.84 17.76
C GLN A 55 5.40 16.62 16.67
N ILE A 56 6.01 16.82 15.50
CA ILE A 56 5.39 17.49 14.35
C ILE A 56 4.06 16.82 13.98
N ASN A 57 4.05 15.49 13.89
CA ASN A 57 2.86 14.75 13.51
C ASN A 57 1.73 14.87 14.55
N LYS A 58 2.06 14.92 15.85
CA LYS A 58 1.07 15.18 16.90
C LYS A 58 0.52 16.60 16.83
N GLU A 59 1.34 17.58 16.48
CA GLU A 59 0.92 18.97 16.35
C GLU A 59 -0.02 19.15 15.15
N ILE A 60 0.32 18.58 14.01
CA ILE A 60 -0.41 18.75 12.75
C ILE A 60 -1.64 17.83 12.67
N VAL A 61 -1.44 16.50 12.75
CA VAL A 61 -2.53 15.51 12.51
C VAL A 61 -3.11 14.92 13.79
N LYS A 62 -2.72 15.44 14.96
CA LYS A 62 -3.19 15.02 16.30
C LYS A 62 -2.97 13.54 16.62
N LYS A 63 -2.00 12.90 15.95
CA LYS A 63 -1.67 11.47 16.10
C LYS A 63 -0.16 11.27 16.20
N GLY A 64 0.28 10.35 17.04
CA GLY A 64 1.69 9.93 17.08
C GLY A 64 2.07 9.00 15.92
N ILE A 65 3.35 8.90 15.65
CA ILE A 65 3.93 7.98 14.66
C ILE A 65 4.28 6.67 15.38
N SER A 66 3.80 5.53 14.88
CA SER A 66 4.23 4.23 15.39
C SER A 66 5.65 3.89 14.90
N LYS A 67 6.39 3.04 15.63
CA LYS A 67 7.72 2.59 15.18
C LYS A 67 7.68 1.87 13.82
N GLN A 68 6.60 1.14 13.53
CA GLN A 68 6.37 0.54 12.22
C GLN A 68 6.24 1.60 11.12
N SER A 69 5.41 2.63 11.34
CA SER A 69 5.25 3.74 10.40
C SER A 69 6.55 4.53 10.22
N TRP A 70 7.31 4.75 11.29
CA TRP A 70 8.62 5.39 11.21
C TRP A 70 9.63 4.59 10.39
N GLY A 71 9.66 3.27 10.54
CA GLY A 71 10.61 2.39 9.83
C GLY A 71 10.52 2.46 8.30
N ILE A 72 9.36 2.85 7.77
CA ILE A 72 9.12 2.98 6.33
C ILE A 72 9.17 4.43 5.82
N VAL A 73 9.29 5.43 6.71
CA VAL A 73 9.39 6.86 6.33
C VAL A 73 10.44 7.12 5.23
N PRO A 74 11.63 6.49 5.23
CA PRO A 74 12.58 6.67 4.14
C PRO A 74 11.99 6.33 2.76
N LYS A 75 11.16 5.28 2.67
CA LYS A 75 10.50 4.86 1.41
C LYS A 75 9.34 5.76 1.03
N ILE A 76 8.58 6.25 2.02
CA ILE A 76 7.54 7.26 1.78
C ILE A 76 8.18 8.52 1.19
N ARG A 77 9.33 8.95 1.75
CA ARG A 77 10.09 10.11 1.28
C ARG A 77 10.62 9.91 -0.14
N GLU A 78 11.14 8.73 -0.48
CA GLU A 78 11.58 8.40 -1.84
C GLU A 78 10.43 8.56 -2.86
N VAL A 79 9.23 8.05 -2.55
CA VAL A 79 8.05 8.20 -3.42
C VAL A 79 7.62 9.66 -3.54
N ASP A 80 7.55 10.38 -2.41
CA ASP A 80 7.17 11.80 -2.39
C ASP A 80 8.14 12.66 -3.24
N GLN A 81 9.45 12.44 -3.11
CA GLN A 81 10.48 13.11 -3.91
C GLN A 81 10.42 12.74 -5.40
N LEU A 82 10.16 11.47 -5.71
CA LEU A 82 10.00 11.00 -7.09
C LEU A 82 8.83 11.70 -7.78
N LEU A 83 7.68 11.79 -7.11
CA LEU A 83 6.47 12.41 -7.67
C LEU A 83 6.59 13.94 -7.76
N GLN A 84 7.35 14.56 -6.86
CA GLN A 84 7.73 15.98 -6.94
C GLN A 84 8.60 16.27 -8.17
N SER A 85 9.65 15.48 -8.36
CA SER A 85 10.61 15.67 -9.45
C SER A 85 10.05 15.26 -10.82
N ASN A 86 9.08 14.35 -10.86
CA ASN A 86 8.55 13.79 -12.11
C ASN A 86 7.02 13.77 -12.11
N ARG A 87 6.42 14.93 -12.37
CA ARG A 87 4.96 15.12 -12.33
C ARG A 87 4.19 14.20 -13.29
N SER A 88 4.79 13.78 -14.39
CA SER A 88 4.21 12.79 -15.33
C SER A 88 4.02 11.39 -14.73
N LEU A 89 4.57 11.12 -13.55
CA LEU A 89 4.39 9.85 -12.84
C LEU A 89 3.16 9.85 -11.92
N VAL A 90 2.59 11.01 -11.59
CA VAL A 90 1.44 11.11 -10.69
C VAL A 90 0.26 10.27 -11.16
N ASP A 91 -0.03 10.28 -12.47
CA ASP A 91 -1.12 9.47 -13.04
C ASP A 91 -0.70 8.02 -13.37
N LYS A 92 0.59 7.69 -13.22
CA LYS A 92 1.15 6.38 -13.57
C LYS A 92 1.38 5.50 -12.36
N ILE A 93 1.55 6.08 -11.16
CA ILE A 93 1.81 5.37 -9.92
C ILE A 93 0.57 5.45 -9.03
N LYS A 94 -0.03 4.29 -8.76
CA LYS A 94 -1.22 4.14 -7.92
C LYS A 94 -0.83 3.47 -6.61
N GLU A 95 -1.25 4.04 -5.50
CA GLU A 95 -1.18 3.35 -4.21
C GLU A 95 -2.27 2.29 -4.11
N SER A 96 -1.92 1.13 -3.54
CA SER A 96 -2.83 0.08 -3.11
C SER A 96 -2.21 -0.67 -1.93
N HIS A 97 -2.96 -1.58 -1.31
CA HIS A 97 -2.49 -2.38 -0.17
C HIS A 97 -2.77 -3.86 -0.44
N PRO A 98 -1.77 -4.77 -0.33
CA PRO A 98 -1.95 -6.19 -0.66
C PRO A 98 -3.08 -6.87 0.12
N GLU A 99 -3.26 -6.54 1.41
CA GLU A 99 -4.36 -7.10 2.22
C GLU A 99 -5.75 -6.66 1.72
N VAL A 100 -5.84 -5.48 1.11
CA VAL A 100 -7.08 -4.95 0.50
C VAL A 100 -7.31 -5.60 -0.86
N ALA A 101 -6.26 -5.65 -1.67
CA ALA A 101 -6.26 -6.31 -2.97
C ALA A 101 -6.68 -7.78 -2.83
N PHE A 102 -6.05 -8.54 -1.94
CA PHE A 102 -6.43 -9.93 -1.65
C PHE A 102 -7.85 -10.05 -1.15
N HIS A 103 -8.32 -9.15 -0.28
CA HIS A 103 -9.71 -9.17 0.18
C HIS A 103 -10.69 -9.13 -1.00
N PHE A 104 -10.49 -8.24 -1.96
CA PHE A 104 -11.38 -8.15 -3.11
C PHE A 104 -11.18 -9.28 -4.13
N LEU A 105 -9.94 -9.67 -4.41
CA LEU A 105 -9.65 -10.82 -5.29
C LEU A 105 -10.24 -12.11 -4.73
N ASN A 106 -10.27 -12.26 -3.41
CA ASN A 106 -10.88 -13.38 -2.70
C ASN A 106 -12.38 -13.15 -2.39
N ASN A 107 -13.12 -12.49 -3.29
CA ASN A 107 -14.57 -12.28 -3.17
C ASN A 107 -15.01 -11.66 -1.84
N GLN A 108 -14.28 -10.64 -1.39
CA GLN A 108 -14.50 -9.93 -0.12
C GLN A 108 -14.36 -10.82 1.13
N GLN A 109 -13.59 -11.91 1.03
CA GLN A 109 -13.19 -12.74 2.17
C GLN A 109 -11.76 -12.40 2.60
N SER A 110 -11.53 -12.37 3.92
CA SER A 110 -10.17 -12.16 4.44
C SER A 110 -9.33 -13.42 4.25
N MET A 111 -8.05 -13.26 3.95
CA MET A 111 -7.09 -14.36 4.03
C MET A 111 -7.06 -14.92 5.46
N GLU A 112 -7.13 -16.24 5.59
CA GLU A 112 -7.21 -16.95 6.86
C GLU A 112 -5.82 -17.05 7.50
N TYR A 113 -4.85 -17.50 6.72
CA TYR A 113 -3.52 -17.87 7.19
C TYR A 113 -2.55 -16.67 7.16
N ASN A 114 -1.51 -16.75 8.00
CA ASN A 114 -0.48 -15.72 8.04
C ASN A 114 0.37 -15.81 6.77
N LYS A 115 0.64 -14.67 6.11
CA LYS A 115 1.38 -14.61 4.85
C LYS A 115 2.80 -15.19 4.90
N LYS A 116 3.36 -15.33 6.10
CA LYS A 116 4.70 -15.89 6.32
C LYS A 116 4.72 -17.40 6.50
N THR A 117 3.57 -18.06 6.64
CA THR A 117 3.51 -19.54 6.70
C THR A 117 3.31 -20.12 5.31
N ASP A 118 3.65 -21.39 5.14
CA ASP A 118 3.49 -22.06 3.85
C ASP A 118 2.01 -22.14 3.46
N GLU A 119 1.11 -22.37 4.41
CA GLU A 119 -0.34 -22.36 4.16
C GLU A 119 -0.81 -20.99 3.67
N GLY A 120 -0.32 -19.89 4.27
CA GLY A 120 -0.69 -18.55 3.83
C GLY A 120 -0.08 -18.11 2.51
N GLN A 121 1.04 -18.71 2.10
CA GLN A 121 1.60 -18.54 0.77
C GLN A 121 0.76 -19.30 -0.26
N GLN A 122 0.42 -20.56 0.01
CA GLN A 122 -0.42 -21.38 -0.86
C GLN A 122 -1.84 -20.80 -1.02
N GLU A 123 -2.44 -20.32 0.06
CA GLU A 123 -3.75 -19.65 0.04
C GLU A 123 -3.75 -18.44 -0.91
N ARG A 124 -2.72 -17.59 -0.83
CA ARG A 124 -2.54 -16.42 -1.72
C ARG A 124 -2.35 -16.86 -3.16
N LEU A 125 -1.52 -17.86 -3.39
CA LEU A 125 -1.24 -18.36 -4.72
C LEU A 125 -2.51 -18.91 -5.38
N GLN A 126 -3.31 -19.68 -4.65
CA GLN A 126 -4.58 -20.21 -5.13
C GLN A 126 -5.57 -19.10 -5.51
N VAL A 127 -5.64 -18.01 -4.73
CA VAL A 127 -6.44 -16.84 -5.09
C VAL A 127 -5.94 -16.22 -6.40
N LEU A 128 -4.63 -16.00 -6.53
CA LEU A 128 -4.03 -15.35 -7.72
C LEU A 128 -4.15 -16.19 -8.99
N SER A 129 -4.07 -17.52 -8.89
CA SER A 129 -4.23 -18.43 -10.02
C SER A 129 -5.63 -18.38 -10.65
N ASN A 130 -6.64 -17.88 -9.95
CA ASN A 130 -7.98 -17.64 -10.54
C ASN A 130 -8.01 -16.43 -11.50
N TYR A 131 -6.99 -15.58 -11.47
CA TYR A 131 -6.92 -14.35 -12.27
C TYR A 131 -5.77 -14.36 -13.27
N SER A 132 -4.71 -15.12 -13.02
CA SER A 132 -3.57 -15.21 -13.93
C SER A 132 -2.95 -16.61 -13.91
N ASP A 133 -3.02 -17.29 -15.05
CA ASP A 133 -2.34 -18.59 -15.27
C ASP A 133 -0.81 -18.49 -15.12
N LYS A 134 -0.26 -17.26 -15.13
CA LYS A 134 1.17 -16.98 -14.96
C LYS A 134 1.57 -16.78 -13.51
N ALA A 135 0.64 -16.60 -12.57
CA ALA A 135 0.95 -16.26 -11.19
C ALA A 135 1.91 -17.27 -10.53
N GLU A 136 1.59 -18.57 -10.67
CA GLU A 136 2.42 -19.65 -10.14
C GLU A 136 3.79 -19.73 -10.81
N MET A 137 3.85 -19.60 -12.12
CA MET A 137 5.13 -19.55 -12.85
C MET A 137 6.00 -18.38 -12.39
N ILE A 138 5.43 -17.18 -12.26
CA ILE A 138 6.14 -15.98 -11.81
C ILE A 138 6.64 -16.16 -10.37
N TYR A 139 5.80 -16.70 -9.49
CA TYR A 139 6.17 -17.00 -8.11
C TYR A 139 7.35 -17.98 -8.05
N ASN A 140 7.23 -19.14 -8.68
CA ASN A 140 8.26 -20.17 -8.68
C ASN A 140 9.58 -19.68 -9.29
N ASN A 141 9.53 -18.99 -10.43
CA ASN A 141 10.71 -18.38 -11.04
C ASN A 141 11.37 -17.36 -10.11
N SER A 142 10.58 -16.53 -9.43
CA SER A 142 11.10 -15.55 -8.47
C SER A 142 11.70 -16.23 -7.24
N MET A 143 11.13 -17.35 -6.79
CA MET A 143 11.68 -18.18 -5.71
C MET A 143 13.07 -18.72 -6.06
N CYS A 144 13.27 -19.19 -7.31
CA CYS A 144 14.55 -19.70 -7.79
C CYS A 144 15.59 -18.61 -8.07
N ASN A 145 15.18 -17.48 -8.63
CA ASN A 145 16.10 -16.46 -9.13
C ASN A 145 16.56 -15.45 -8.06
N PHE A 146 15.78 -15.27 -6.99
CA PHE A 146 16.14 -14.35 -5.92
C PHE A 146 16.50 -15.08 -4.63
N ARG A 147 17.55 -14.60 -3.96
CA ARG A 147 17.87 -15.05 -2.61
C ARG A 147 16.80 -14.55 -1.64
N ARG A 148 16.32 -15.42 -0.75
CA ARG A 148 15.27 -15.09 0.23
C ARG A 148 15.61 -13.92 1.15
N LYS A 149 16.91 -13.66 1.36
CA LYS A 149 17.40 -12.49 2.13
C LYS A 149 17.22 -11.15 1.42
N HIS A 150 16.96 -11.15 0.12
CA HIS A 150 16.73 -9.94 -0.68
C HIS A 150 15.25 -9.72 -0.98
N VAL A 151 14.50 -10.81 -1.17
CA VAL A 151 13.06 -10.78 -1.45
C VAL A 151 12.43 -11.95 -0.70
N SER A 152 11.49 -11.66 0.20
CA SER A 152 10.75 -12.71 0.89
C SER A 152 9.69 -13.34 -0.03
N ALA A 153 9.15 -14.49 0.36
CA ALA A 153 8.06 -15.11 -0.40
C ALA A 153 6.78 -14.25 -0.38
N ASP A 154 6.48 -13.63 0.75
CA ASP A 154 5.32 -12.75 0.89
C ASP A 154 5.44 -11.48 0.04
N ASP A 155 6.62 -10.88 -0.09
CA ASP A 155 6.82 -9.70 -0.95
C ASP A 155 6.58 -10.01 -2.44
N ILE A 156 6.93 -11.23 -2.89
CA ILE A 156 6.65 -11.67 -4.28
C ILE A 156 5.15 -11.79 -4.50
N LEU A 157 4.45 -12.46 -3.58
CA LEU A 157 3.00 -12.66 -3.68
C LEU A 157 2.24 -11.33 -3.58
N ASP A 158 2.67 -10.43 -2.70
CA ASP A 158 2.13 -9.08 -2.59
C ASP A 158 2.34 -8.30 -3.90
N SER A 159 3.50 -8.41 -4.53
CA SER A 159 3.79 -7.78 -5.82
C SER A 159 2.93 -8.33 -6.97
N ILE A 160 2.76 -9.65 -7.06
CA ILE A 160 1.88 -10.28 -8.05
C ILE A 160 0.42 -9.84 -7.81
N CYS A 161 -0.01 -9.78 -6.56
CA CYS A 161 -1.34 -9.34 -6.18
C CYS A 161 -1.65 -7.91 -6.66
N LEU A 162 -0.71 -6.98 -6.48
CA LEU A 162 -0.87 -5.61 -6.97
C LEU A 162 -0.86 -5.54 -8.51
N ALA A 163 -0.06 -6.36 -9.19
CA ALA A 163 -0.05 -6.43 -10.64
C ALA A 163 -1.39 -6.95 -11.20
N VAL A 164 -1.90 -8.07 -10.66
CA VAL A 164 -3.21 -8.63 -11.02
C VAL A 164 -4.32 -7.62 -10.73
N THR A 165 -4.29 -6.96 -9.57
CA THR A 165 -5.28 -5.93 -9.22
C THR A 165 -5.28 -4.79 -10.25
N LEU A 166 -4.11 -4.35 -10.70
CA LEU A 166 -3.99 -3.32 -11.72
C LEU A 166 -4.55 -3.77 -13.08
N GLU A 167 -4.31 -5.03 -13.48
CA GLU A 167 -4.86 -5.61 -14.72
C GLU A 167 -6.40 -5.69 -14.67
N GLU A 168 -6.97 -6.12 -13.56
CA GLU A 168 -8.44 -6.17 -13.37
C GLU A 168 -9.08 -4.78 -13.31
N MET A 169 -8.31 -3.75 -12.95
CA MET A 169 -8.74 -2.36 -12.90
C MET A 169 -8.64 -1.62 -14.25
N VAL A 170 -8.26 -2.25 -15.36
CA VAL A 170 -8.03 -1.55 -16.65
C VAL A 170 -9.21 -0.66 -17.09
N ASN A 171 -10.45 -1.01 -16.74
CA ASN A 171 -11.66 -0.23 -17.05
C ASN A 171 -12.31 0.44 -15.83
N SER A 172 -11.61 0.54 -14.70
CA SER A 172 -12.14 1.00 -13.42
C SER A 172 -11.10 1.83 -12.64
N ASP A 173 -11.52 2.96 -12.06
CA ASP A 173 -10.67 3.75 -11.16
C ASP A 173 -11.21 3.74 -9.72
N LYS A 174 -11.68 2.57 -9.27
CA LYS A 174 -12.17 2.38 -7.89
C LYS A 174 -11.05 2.65 -6.88
N SER A 175 -11.32 3.57 -5.95
CA SER A 175 -10.41 3.91 -4.85
C SER A 175 -11.16 4.29 -3.58
N PHE A 176 -10.50 4.13 -2.44
CA PHE A 176 -10.87 4.78 -1.21
C PHE A 176 -10.33 6.20 -1.21
N GLU A 177 -11.20 7.13 -0.83
CA GLU A 177 -11.03 8.59 -0.91
C GLU A 177 -11.10 9.13 -2.34
N THR A 178 -11.88 10.21 -2.49
CA THR A 178 -12.13 10.91 -3.75
C THR A 178 -12.01 12.41 -3.50
N GLY A 179 -11.11 13.06 -4.22
CA GLY A 179 -11.07 14.53 -4.31
C GLY A 179 -10.01 15.25 -3.47
N ASN A 180 -9.47 14.64 -2.41
CA ASN A 180 -8.40 15.26 -1.63
C ASN A 180 -7.07 15.16 -2.37
N LEU A 181 -6.53 16.32 -2.73
CA LEU A 181 -5.18 16.48 -3.24
C LEU A 181 -4.31 17.01 -2.11
N ASP A 182 -3.08 16.55 -2.01
CA ASP A 182 -2.11 17.23 -1.14
C ASP A 182 -1.74 18.62 -1.66
N ILE A 183 -0.91 19.37 -0.91
CA ILE A 183 -0.44 20.70 -1.33
C ILE A 183 0.35 20.73 -2.64
N LEU A 184 0.76 19.57 -3.15
CA LEU A 184 1.41 19.43 -4.45
C LEU A 184 0.43 18.93 -5.50
N GLY A 185 -0.89 18.92 -5.27
CA GLY A 185 -1.84 18.41 -6.24
C GLY A 185 -1.76 16.90 -6.48
N ILE A 186 -1.10 16.13 -5.60
CA ILE A 186 -1.03 14.66 -5.72
C ILE A 186 -2.27 14.05 -5.04
N PRO A 187 -3.04 13.20 -5.73
CA PRO A 187 -4.22 12.57 -5.14
C PRO A 187 -3.87 11.63 -3.99
N MET A 188 -4.59 11.76 -2.88
CA MET A 188 -4.52 10.83 -1.75
C MET A 188 -5.61 9.76 -1.91
N LYS A 189 -5.21 8.58 -2.41
CA LYS A 189 -6.15 7.49 -2.77
C LYS A 189 -5.53 6.12 -2.54
N ILE A 190 -6.32 5.18 -2.04
CA ILE A 190 -5.97 3.74 -2.01
C ILE A 190 -6.83 3.00 -3.03
N HIS A 191 -6.22 2.48 -4.09
CA HIS A 191 -6.91 1.83 -5.20
C HIS A 191 -7.24 0.37 -4.88
N TYR A 192 -8.36 -0.12 -5.41
CA TYR A 192 -8.76 -1.51 -5.26
C TYR A 192 -9.60 -1.99 -6.44
N PHE A 193 -9.50 -3.28 -6.74
CA PHE A 193 -10.40 -3.96 -7.66
C PHE A 193 -11.70 -4.36 -6.95
N SER A 194 -12.83 -4.38 -7.64
CA SER A 194 -14.06 -5.03 -7.18
C SER A 194 -14.87 -5.42 -8.40
N LYS A 195 -15.30 -6.69 -8.45
CA LYS A 195 -16.33 -7.19 -9.37
C LYS A 195 -17.64 -6.42 -9.18
#